data_AF-A0A1D2W8K1-F1
#
_entry.id   AF-A0A1D2W8K1-F1
#
_cell.length_a   1.000
_cell.length_b   1.000
_cell.length_c   1.000
_cell.angle_alpha   90.00
_cell.angle_beta   90.00
_cell.angle_gamma   90.00
#
_symmetry.space_group_name_H-M   'P 1'
#
loop_
_entity.id
_entity.type
_entity.pdbx_description
1 polymer ?
#
loop_
_entity_poly.entity_id
_entity_poly.type
_entity_poly.pdbx_seq_one_letter_code
_entity_poly.pdbx_strand_id
1 'polypeptide(L)'
;MKDEKPVLGFDKFLMMALLKDGPLSKEELLEKTILFLSLIWYQQLPGKGQPLTQHLFFKVASIRSKIEDGRASKATGSPEEEMKKLIEKDWVKLNDANKYELTPEGLKNAKIFREHMEKSASSAEGELTPSSTAKNTTFLDAFLAVLKLGSGLISGSVGLIADGTDATMDTIEAILVWLGIKYHKENLSTILVILGLFVASISVLFDSITHILGTLAGTSEPMTLPFLVIAVEGIAILAAVFLFYYQRFVGKVSNSLTLISQSVDSKNHIFIGTSVIIGAIFAIYGVYFVDAVIGLFVGAGIFRDAVGLLREAISAQKGEEEDYSQEYKLPLEECWEENKLMAFRNWILYAIWAEELKTQPEIVASLKRAFHPDNYIPVLSELNATCNEYYDFEGQFEILIHPLKEHELLIEEIEEYVITEKGGKHLKAFFDNFRYYDIHYSDRILLAMTQDTKK
;
A
#
# COMPACT_ATOMS: atom_id res chain seq x y z
N MET A 1 13.24 40.84 -4.75
CA MET A 1 13.67 39.43 -4.69
C MET A 1 12.69 38.65 -5.54
N LYS A 2 13.14 37.99 -6.62
CA LYS A 2 12.29 37.02 -7.32
C LYS A 2 11.92 35.95 -6.30
N ASP A 3 10.64 35.62 -6.16
CA ASP A 3 10.19 34.44 -5.43
C ASP A 3 10.80 33.20 -6.09
N GLU A 4 12.00 32.80 -5.66
CA GLU A 4 12.61 31.54 -6.06
C GLU A 4 11.72 30.42 -5.54
N LYS A 5 10.97 29.79 -6.44
CA LYS A 5 10.26 28.56 -6.11
C LYS A 5 11.30 27.55 -5.59
N PRO A 6 11.08 26.96 -4.40
CA PRO A 6 11.99 25.96 -3.85
C PRO A 6 12.09 24.79 -4.84
N VAL A 7 13.24 24.12 -4.84
CA VAL A 7 13.46 22.87 -5.57
C VAL A 7 12.42 21.87 -5.07
N LEU A 8 11.45 21.52 -5.91
CA LEU A 8 10.31 20.65 -5.56
C LEU A 8 10.62 19.24 -6.06
N GLY A 9 10.10 18.22 -5.35
CA GLY A 9 10.40 16.78 -5.50
C GLY A 9 10.98 16.31 -6.83
N PHE A 10 10.34 16.62 -7.97
CA PHE A 10 10.77 16.18 -9.29
C PHE A 10 12.15 16.67 -9.76
N ASP A 11 12.58 17.87 -9.34
CA ASP A 11 13.95 18.37 -9.62
C ASP A 11 15.01 17.41 -9.05
N LYS A 12 14.76 16.87 -7.85
CA LYS A 12 15.66 15.93 -7.16
C LYS A 12 15.76 14.62 -7.92
N PHE A 13 14.62 14.12 -8.41
CA PHE A 13 14.54 12.92 -9.26
C PHE A 13 15.43 13.07 -10.50
N LEU A 14 15.30 14.19 -11.22
CA LEU A 14 16.08 14.43 -12.43
C LEU A 14 17.58 14.56 -12.14
N MET A 15 17.95 15.24 -11.06
CA MET A 15 19.36 15.35 -10.65
C MET A 15 19.97 14.02 -10.23
N MET A 16 19.20 13.14 -9.57
CA MET A 16 19.62 11.78 -9.26
C MET A 16 19.83 10.93 -10.51
N ALA A 17 18.98 11.07 -11.53
CA ALA A 17 19.18 10.40 -12.82
C ALA A 17 20.50 10.82 -13.47
N LEU A 18 20.75 12.13 -13.56
CA LEU A 18 22.02 12.66 -14.11
C LEU A 18 23.25 12.25 -13.28
N LEU A 19 23.10 12.12 -11.96
CA LEU A 19 24.17 11.67 -11.09
C LEU A 19 24.57 10.22 -11.36
N LYS A 20 23.59 9.35 -11.63
CA LYS A 20 23.83 7.92 -11.80
C LYS A 20 24.26 7.56 -13.22
N ASP A 21 23.56 8.09 -14.22
CA ASP A 21 23.73 7.69 -15.63
C ASP A 21 24.60 8.67 -16.42
N GLY A 22 25.00 9.78 -15.79
CA GLY A 22 25.83 10.81 -16.41
C GLY A 22 25.00 11.74 -17.32
N PRO A 23 25.60 12.29 -18.38
CA PRO A 23 24.88 13.19 -19.28
C PRO A 23 23.72 12.50 -20.01
N LEU A 24 22.52 13.06 -19.89
CA LEU A 24 21.30 12.52 -20.50
C LEU A 24 20.69 13.50 -21.50
N SER A 25 20.20 12.99 -22.62
CA SER A 25 19.38 13.72 -23.59
C SER A 25 17.98 14.00 -23.03
N LYS A 26 17.24 14.84 -23.74
CA LYS A 26 15.83 15.13 -23.41
C LYS A 26 14.98 13.86 -23.47
N GLU A 27 15.22 13.02 -24.46
CA GLU A 27 14.52 11.76 -24.69
C GLU A 27 14.81 10.76 -23.55
N GLU A 28 16.08 10.59 -23.16
CA GLU A 28 16.47 9.70 -22.05
C GLU A 28 15.88 10.15 -20.70
N LEU A 29 15.74 11.46 -20.46
CA LEU A 29 15.07 11.99 -19.25
C LEU A 29 13.55 11.74 -19.27
N LEU A 30 12.93 11.87 -20.45
CA LEU A 30 11.50 11.57 -20.62
C LEU A 30 11.24 10.08 -20.36
N GLU A 31 12.05 9.19 -20.92
CA GLU A 31 11.99 7.74 -20.68
C GLU A 31 12.00 7.40 -19.18
N LYS A 32 12.97 7.94 -18.43
CA LYS A 32 13.06 7.72 -16.98
C LYS A 32 11.83 8.22 -16.23
N THR A 33 11.31 9.37 -16.63
CA THR A 33 10.11 9.96 -16.04
C THR A 33 8.90 9.05 -16.25
N ILE A 34 8.76 8.48 -17.45
CA ILE A 34 7.63 7.61 -17.80
C ILE A 34 7.71 6.29 -17.05
N LEU A 35 8.91 5.70 -16.98
CA LEU A 35 9.14 4.49 -16.18
C LEU A 35 8.78 4.71 -14.72
N PHE A 36 9.27 5.81 -14.16
CA PHE A 36 8.99 6.18 -12.77
C PHE A 36 7.47 6.28 -12.51
N LEU A 37 6.75 7.02 -13.35
CA LEU A 37 5.29 7.19 -13.21
C LEU A 37 4.52 5.87 -13.40
N SER A 38 4.96 5.07 -14.36
CA SER A 38 4.32 3.80 -14.70
C SER A 38 4.36 2.82 -13.53
N LEU A 39 5.40 2.89 -12.69
CA LEU A 39 5.61 2.01 -11.55
C LEU A 39 5.04 2.54 -10.22
N ILE A 40 4.50 3.77 -10.17
CA ILE A 40 3.81 4.29 -8.98
C ILE A 40 2.37 3.76 -8.93
N TRP A 41 2.26 2.52 -8.45
CA TRP A 41 1.06 1.71 -8.44
C TRP A 41 -0.13 2.31 -7.64
N TYR A 42 0.13 2.96 -6.50
CA TYR A 42 -0.94 3.43 -5.59
C TYR A 42 -1.66 4.70 -6.07
N GLN A 43 -1.20 5.31 -7.16
CA GLN A 43 -1.86 6.46 -7.79
C GLN A 43 -2.76 6.05 -8.96
N GLN A 44 -2.70 4.79 -9.39
CA GLN A 44 -3.57 4.28 -10.44
C GLN A 44 -4.96 3.98 -9.84
N LEU A 45 -6.02 4.49 -10.48
CA LEU A 45 -7.38 4.28 -9.99
C LEU A 45 -7.77 2.82 -10.17
N PRO A 46 -8.37 2.18 -9.14
CA PRO A 46 -8.77 0.78 -9.21
C PRO A 46 -9.77 0.53 -10.36
N GLY A 47 -9.58 -0.55 -11.10
CA GLY A 47 -10.46 -0.96 -12.19
C GLY A 47 -11.89 -1.31 -11.72
N LYS A 48 -12.84 -1.36 -12.66
CA LYS A 48 -14.23 -1.79 -12.35
C LYS A 48 -14.20 -3.27 -11.92
N GLY A 49 -14.73 -3.58 -10.73
CA GLY A 49 -14.88 -4.96 -10.23
C GLY A 49 -13.96 -5.35 -9.08
N GLN A 50 -13.07 -4.46 -8.62
CA GLN A 50 -12.21 -4.75 -7.47
C GLN A 50 -12.98 -4.85 -6.13
N PRO A 51 -12.50 -5.65 -5.15
CA PRO A 51 -13.06 -5.73 -3.81
C PRO A 51 -13.20 -4.38 -3.11
N LEU A 52 -14.24 -4.22 -2.29
CA LEU A 52 -14.54 -2.98 -1.56
C LEU A 52 -13.37 -2.48 -0.69
N THR A 53 -12.63 -3.40 -0.07
CA THR A 53 -11.46 -3.10 0.77
C THR A 53 -10.33 -2.44 -0.03
N GLN A 54 -10.08 -2.92 -1.25
CA GLN A 54 -9.08 -2.32 -2.15
C GLN A 54 -9.53 -0.93 -2.60
N HIS A 55 -10.81 -0.76 -2.96
CA HIS A 55 -11.35 0.55 -3.33
C HIS A 55 -11.23 1.56 -2.17
N LEU A 56 -11.50 1.12 -0.93
CA LEU A 56 -11.35 1.96 0.25
C LEU A 56 -9.88 2.34 0.47
N PHE A 57 -8.96 1.38 0.35
CA PHE A 57 -7.52 1.64 0.44
C PHE A 57 -7.06 2.72 -0.53
N PHE A 58 -7.36 2.58 -1.84
CA PHE A 58 -6.96 3.57 -2.85
C PHE A 58 -7.61 4.93 -2.61
N LYS A 59 -8.85 4.95 -2.14
CA LYS A 59 -9.54 6.20 -1.80
C LYS A 59 -8.87 6.90 -0.62
N VAL A 60 -8.50 6.17 0.43
CA VAL A 60 -7.75 6.72 1.57
C VAL A 60 -6.37 7.18 1.14
N ALA A 61 -5.64 6.38 0.36
CA ALA A 61 -4.33 6.75 -0.19
C ALA A 61 -4.40 8.04 -1.04
N SER A 62 -5.45 8.18 -1.86
CA SER A 62 -5.72 9.39 -2.65
C SER A 62 -6.05 10.60 -1.79
N ILE A 63 -6.87 10.44 -0.74
CA ILE A 63 -7.19 11.52 0.21
C ILE A 63 -5.94 11.97 0.96
N ARG A 64 -5.14 11.01 1.47
CA ARG A 64 -3.86 11.27 2.14
C ARG A 64 -2.93 12.09 1.24
N SER A 65 -2.67 11.64 0.02
CA SER A 65 -1.81 12.38 -0.93
C SER A 65 -2.34 13.80 -1.16
N LYS A 66 -3.66 13.99 -1.34
CA LYS A 66 -4.26 15.33 -1.48
C LYS A 66 -4.02 16.23 -0.26
N ILE A 67 -4.02 15.67 0.95
CA ILE A 67 -3.76 16.40 2.20
C ILE A 67 -2.28 16.77 2.33
N GLU A 68 -1.39 15.79 2.10
CA GLU A 68 0.08 15.99 2.15
C GLU A 68 0.56 17.01 1.12
N ASP A 69 -0.04 17.01 -0.07
CA ASP A 69 0.30 17.92 -1.17
C ASP A 69 -0.20 19.36 -0.97
N GLY A 70 -1.18 19.60 -0.09
CA GLY A 70 -1.74 20.94 0.16
C GLY A 70 -2.13 21.69 -1.12
N ARG A 71 -2.93 21.05 -2.00
CA ARG A 71 -3.18 21.32 -3.45
C ARG A 71 -3.65 22.72 -3.90
N ALA A 72 -3.09 23.83 -3.42
CA ALA A 72 -3.42 25.16 -3.90
C ALA A 72 -2.31 25.90 -4.68
N SER A 73 -1.03 25.46 -4.74
CA SER A 73 -0.02 26.35 -5.36
C SER A 73 1.23 25.79 -6.07
N LYS A 74 1.46 24.48 -6.17
CA LYS A 74 2.75 23.97 -6.71
C LYS A 74 2.57 22.91 -7.78
N ALA A 75 2.25 23.35 -8.99
CA ALA A 75 2.38 22.49 -10.16
C ALA A 75 3.87 22.32 -10.53
N THR A 76 4.34 21.08 -10.66
CA THR A 76 5.60 20.75 -11.35
C THR A 76 5.39 20.89 -12.86
N GLY A 77 6.39 21.47 -13.52
CA GLY A 77 6.44 21.62 -14.98
C GLY A 77 7.04 20.39 -15.64
N SER A 78 6.92 20.26 -16.97
CA SER A 78 7.53 19.17 -17.77
C SER A 78 9.01 18.96 -17.42
N PRO A 79 9.62 17.78 -17.70
CA PRO A 79 11.06 17.58 -17.49
C PRO A 79 11.92 18.70 -18.07
N GLU A 80 11.51 19.27 -19.21
CA GLU A 80 12.16 20.43 -19.83
C GLU A 80 11.99 21.73 -19.03
N GLU A 81 10.78 22.00 -18.52
CA GLU A 81 10.51 23.17 -17.70
C GLU A 81 11.30 23.12 -16.39
N GLU A 82 11.46 21.95 -15.79
CA GLU A 82 12.25 21.74 -14.57
C GLU A 82 13.75 21.78 -14.85
N MET A 83 14.22 21.18 -15.95
CA MET A 83 15.60 21.32 -16.42
C MET A 83 15.99 22.78 -16.64
N LYS A 84 15.08 23.59 -17.21
CA LYS A 84 15.31 25.03 -17.38
C LYS A 84 15.52 25.73 -16.04
N LYS A 85 14.76 25.37 -15.00
CA LYS A 85 14.98 25.93 -13.64
C LYS A 85 16.33 25.49 -13.06
N LEU A 86 16.74 24.25 -13.29
CA LEU A 86 18.04 23.75 -12.83
C LEU A 86 19.22 24.42 -13.57
N ILE A 87 19.04 24.76 -14.84
CA ILE A 87 19.99 25.57 -15.62
C ILE A 87 20.04 27.01 -15.09
N GLU A 88 18.90 27.64 -14.82
CA GLU A 88 18.84 28.98 -14.23
C GLU A 88 19.52 29.05 -12.84
N LYS A 89 19.57 27.92 -12.12
CA LYS A 89 20.27 27.75 -10.83
C LYS A 89 21.74 27.34 -10.95
N ASP A 90 22.27 27.19 -12.17
CA ASP A 90 23.63 26.72 -12.44
C ASP A 90 23.94 25.33 -11.84
N TRP A 91 22.93 24.46 -11.73
CA TRP A 91 23.09 23.08 -11.25
C TRP A 91 23.18 22.08 -12.40
N VAL A 92 22.59 22.42 -13.54
CA VAL A 92 22.64 21.63 -14.77
C VAL A 92 23.08 22.54 -15.92
N LYS A 93 23.79 21.99 -16.90
CA LYS A 93 24.11 22.66 -18.17
C LYS A 93 23.89 21.72 -19.34
N LEU A 94 23.76 22.27 -20.54
CA LEU A 94 23.80 21.50 -21.79
C LEU A 94 25.25 21.43 -22.27
N ASN A 95 25.69 20.22 -22.65
CA ASN A 95 26.99 20.01 -23.25
C ASN A 95 26.95 20.12 -24.78
N ASP A 96 28.12 19.95 -25.42
CA ASP A 96 28.27 20.06 -26.88
C ASP A 96 27.46 19.01 -27.67
N ALA A 97 27.02 17.93 -27.01
CA ALA A 97 26.18 16.89 -27.57
C ALA A 97 24.67 17.12 -27.30
N ASN A 98 24.27 18.31 -26.85
CA ASN A 98 22.89 18.62 -26.42
C ASN A 98 22.36 17.71 -25.30
N LYS A 99 23.25 17.16 -24.47
CA LYS A 99 22.86 16.40 -23.27
C LYS A 99 22.97 17.29 -22.03
N TYR A 100 22.00 17.13 -21.13
CA TYR A 100 22.03 17.72 -19.81
C TYR A 100 23.11 17.05 -18.97
N GLU A 101 23.94 17.84 -18.29
CA GLU A 101 24.97 17.35 -17.39
C GLU A 101 25.03 18.21 -16.13
N LEU A 102 25.43 17.59 -15.01
CA LEU A 102 25.57 18.29 -13.74
C LEU A 102 26.78 19.22 -13.76
N THR A 103 26.63 20.44 -13.24
CA THR A 103 27.76 21.31 -12.90
C THR A 103 28.46 20.79 -11.64
N PRO A 104 29.66 21.30 -11.26
CA PRO A 104 30.28 20.91 -9.99
C PRO A 104 29.40 21.13 -8.75
N GLU A 105 28.63 22.22 -8.73
CA GLU A 105 27.68 22.51 -7.66
C GLU A 105 26.44 21.61 -7.76
N GLY A 106 25.94 21.36 -8.97
CA GLY A 106 24.86 20.39 -9.21
C GLY A 106 25.22 18.98 -8.75
N LEU A 107 26.46 18.54 -9.00
CA LEU A 107 26.97 17.23 -8.57
C LEU A 107 26.95 17.11 -7.04
N LYS A 108 27.37 18.16 -6.33
CA LYS A 108 27.33 18.19 -4.86
C LYS A 108 25.89 18.10 -4.35
N ASN A 109 24.96 18.88 -4.90
CA ASN A 109 23.55 18.86 -4.49
C ASN A 109 22.87 17.53 -4.85
N ALA A 110 23.15 16.96 -6.02
CA ALA A 110 22.62 15.66 -6.44
C ALA A 110 23.05 14.53 -5.50
N LYS A 111 24.32 14.54 -5.03
CA LYS A 111 24.81 13.58 -4.03
C LYS A 111 24.05 13.71 -2.71
N ILE A 112 23.85 14.94 -2.23
CA ILE A 112 23.06 15.18 -1.00
C ILE A 112 21.63 14.65 -1.17
N PHE A 113 21.00 14.85 -2.33
CA PHE A 113 19.66 14.33 -2.59
C PHE A 113 19.62 12.80 -2.60
N ARG A 114 20.61 12.15 -3.22
CA ARG A 114 20.70 10.69 -3.22
C ARG A 114 20.95 10.14 -1.82
N GLU A 115 21.89 10.71 -1.06
CA GLU A 115 22.17 10.30 0.34
C GLU A 115 20.94 10.47 1.24
N HIS A 116 20.20 11.59 1.09
CA HIS A 116 18.92 11.76 1.78
C HIS A 116 17.89 10.71 1.37
N MET A 117 17.88 10.30 0.10
CA MET A 117 16.97 9.26 -0.39
C MET A 117 17.35 7.88 0.11
N GLU A 118 18.63 7.49 0.05
CA GLU A 118 19.15 6.24 0.61
C GLU A 118 18.82 6.14 2.11
N LYS A 119 19.09 7.20 2.89
CA LYS A 119 18.75 7.24 4.32
C LYS A 119 17.25 7.07 4.56
N SER A 120 16.44 7.67 3.69
CA SER A 120 14.99 7.61 3.79
C SER A 120 14.43 6.24 3.41
N ALA A 121 14.99 5.61 2.38
CA ALA A 121 14.65 4.27 1.96
C ALA A 121 15.00 3.27 3.08
N SER A 122 16.21 3.37 3.63
CA SER A 122 16.61 2.59 4.81
C SER A 122 15.69 2.81 6.01
N SER A 123 15.20 4.04 6.22
CA SER A 123 14.21 4.30 7.27
C SER A 123 12.87 3.62 6.99
N ALA A 124 12.40 3.60 5.73
CA ALA A 124 11.16 2.93 5.35
C ALA A 124 11.30 1.40 5.50
N GLU A 125 12.41 0.82 5.05
CA GLU A 125 12.74 -0.60 5.26
C GLU A 125 12.81 -0.94 6.77
N GLY A 126 13.37 -0.04 7.58
CA GLY A 126 13.40 -0.18 9.03
C GLY A 126 12.02 -0.26 9.69
N GLU A 127 11.02 0.42 9.14
CA GLU A 127 9.62 0.29 9.57
C GLU A 127 8.99 -1.03 9.09
N LEU A 128 9.41 -1.59 7.97
CA LEU A 128 8.92 -2.87 7.42
C LEU A 128 9.62 -4.10 8.04
N THR A 129 10.27 -3.95 9.20
CA THR A 129 10.87 -5.07 9.93
C THR A 129 9.87 -5.69 10.93
N PRO A 130 10.03 -6.98 11.29
CA PRO A 130 9.11 -7.63 12.23
C PRO A 130 9.00 -6.94 13.59
N SER A 131 10.14 -6.50 14.14
CA SER A 131 10.17 -5.82 15.43
C SER A 131 9.52 -4.43 15.38
N SER A 132 9.79 -3.61 14.36
CA SER A 132 9.13 -2.31 14.20
C SER A 132 7.62 -2.47 13.99
N THR A 133 7.21 -3.48 13.23
CA THR A 133 5.79 -3.79 13.00
C THR A 133 5.07 -4.10 14.30
N ALA A 134 5.57 -5.05 15.10
CA ALA A 134 4.96 -5.40 16.39
C ALA A 134 4.95 -4.22 17.39
N LYS A 135 6.00 -3.39 17.38
CA LYS A 135 6.06 -2.15 18.16
C LYS A 135 4.97 -1.16 17.73
N ASN A 136 4.82 -0.94 16.43
CA ASN A 136 3.84 0.01 15.88
C ASN A 136 2.40 -0.49 16.13
N THR A 137 2.17 -1.80 15.99
CA THR A 137 0.92 -2.48 16.39
C THR A 137 0.60 -2.19 17.86
N THR A 138 1.56 -2.42 18.77
CA THR A 138 1.38 -2.14 20.20
C THR A 138 0.91 -0.71 20.48
N PHE A 139 1.53 0.28 19.83
CA PHE A 139 1.15 1.68 20.03
C PHE A 139 -0.24 2.00 19.49
N LEU A 140 -0.60 1.44 18.34
CA LEU A 140 -1.89 1.68 17.72
C LEU A 140 -3.02 0.99 18.49
N ASP A 141 -2.83 -0.25 18.93
CA ASP A 141 -3.82 -0.97 19.74
C ASP A 141 -4.02 -0.28 21.09
N ALA A 142 -2.95 0.17 21.74
CA ALA A 142 -3.05 0.94 22.99
C ALA A 142 -3.86 2.23 22.81
N PHE A 143 -3.66 2.93 21.69
CA PHE A 143 -4.43 4.12 21.36
C PHE A 143 -5.91 3.80 21.12
N LEU A 144 -6.20 2.74 20.36
CA LEU A 144 -7.57 2.30 20.09
C LEU A 144 -8.29 1.84 21.36
N ALA A 145 -7.60 1.10 22.24
CA ALA A 145 -8.14 0.65 23.52
C ALA A 145 -8.60 1.83 24.39
N VAL A 146 -7.76 2.86 24.53
CA VAL A 146 -8.09 4.08 25.28
C VAL A 146 -9.27 4.81 24.63
N LEU A 147 -9.26 4.95 23.30
CA LEU A 147 -10.30 5.65 22.55
C LEU A 147 -11.67 4.94 22.68
N LYS A 148 -11.70 3.62 22.49
CA LYS A 148 -12.89 2.77 22.56
C LYS A 148 -13.45 2.72 23.98
N LEU A 149 -12.64 2.35 24.97
CA LEU A 149 -13.09 2.29 26.37
C LEU A 149 -13.58 3.65 26.88
N GLY A 150 -12.82 4.72 26.63
CA GLY A 150 -13.21 6.07 27.04
C GLY A 150 -14.54 6.49 26.43
N SER A 151 -14.72 6.25 25.12
CA SER A 151 -15.95 6.61 24.42
C SER A 151 -17.13 5.70 24.77
N GLY A 152 -16.87 4.42 25.05
CA GLY A 152 -17.85 3.45 25.52
C GLY A 152 -18.42 3.86 26.88
N LEU A 153 -17.57 4.23 27.83
CA LEU A 153 -17.97 4.73 29.15
C LEU A 153 -18.79 6.04 29.06
N ILE A 154 -18.40 6.96 28.18
CA ILE A 154 -19.12 8.23 27.98
C ILE A 154 -20.49 8.02 27.32
N SER A 155 -20.59 7.09 26.35
CA SER A 155 -21.82 6.81 25.62
C SER A 155 -22.78 5.84 26.33
N GLY A 156 -22.30 5.15 27.38
CA GLY A 156 -23.00 4.03 27.98
C GLY A 156 -23.12 2.82 27.05
N SER A 157 -22.29 2.75 26.00
CA SER A 157 -22.37 1.69 24.99
C SER A 157 -21.68 0.41 25.48
N VAL A 158 -22.47 -0.59 25.86
CA VAL A 158 -21.96 -1.91 26.27
C VAL A 158 -21.11 -2.56 25.16
N GLY A 159 -21.54 -2.49 23.89
CA GLY A 159 -20.80 -3.06 22.76
C GLY A 159 -19.41 -2.44 22.59
N LEU A 160 -19.33 -1.11 22.53
CA LEU A 160 -18.06 -0.39 22.47
C LEU A 160 -17.16 -0.59 23.71
N ILE A 161 -17.74 -0.80 24.90
CA ILE A 161 -16.96 -1.15 26.11
C ILE A 161 -16.37 -2.55 25.98
N ALA A 162 -17.15 -3.52 25.51
CA ALA A 162 -16.66 -4.88 25.25
C ALA A 162 -15.53 -4.88 24.22
N ASP A 163 -15.73 -4.25 23.07
CA ASP A 163 -14.70 -4.14 22.01
C ASP A 163 -13.46 -3.33 22.46
N GLY A 164 -13.64 -2.31 23.32
CA GLY A 164 -12.51 -1.63 23.96
C GLY A 164 -11.75 -2.48 24.99
N THR A 165 -12.44 -3.40 25.66
CA THR A 165 -11.83 -4.35 26.60
C THR A 165 -11.00 -5.38 25.84
N ASP A 166 -11.52 -5.89 24.73
CA ASP A 166 -10.78 -6.76 23.81
C ASP A 166 -9.54 -6.03 23.27
N ALA A 167 -9.67 -4.80 22.75
CA ALA A 167 -8.53 -3.99 22.29
C ALA A 167 -7.44 -3.78 23.37
N THR A 168 -7.83 -3.78 24.66
CA THR A 168 -6.87 -3.72 25.77
C THR A 168 -6.10 -5.03 25.93
N MET A 169 -6.78 -6.17 25.78
CA MET A 169 -6.14 -7.49 25.76
C MET A 169 -5.20 -7.61 24.56
N ASP A 170 -5.62 -7.14 23.39
CA ASP A 170 -4.79 -7.17 22.17
C ASP A 170 -3.56 -6.28 22.34
N THR A 171 -3.68 -5.15 23.04
CA THR A 171 -2.52 -4.33 23.40
C THR A 171 -1.52 -5.11 24.26
N ILE A 172 -1.99 -5.85 25.27
CA ILE A 172 -1.13 -6.68 26.13
C ILE A 172 -0.46 -7.77 25.28
N GLU A 173 -1.23 -8.41 24.40
CA GLU A 173 -0.72 -9.43 23.49
C GLU A 173 0.34 -8.87 22.54
N ALA A 174 0.09 -7.72 21.91
CA ALA A 174 1.02 -7.04 21.02
C ALA A 174 2.33 -6.67 21.73
N ILE A 175 2.28 -6.25 22.99
CA ILE A 175 3.48 -6.05 23.82
C ILE A 175 4.26 -7.36 23.95
N LEU A 176 3.58 -8.46 24.29
CA LEU A 176 4.22 -9.77 24.43
C LEU A 176 4.79 -10.27 23.10
N VAL A 177 4.11 -10.03 21.98
CA VAL A 177 4.58 -10.33 20.63
C VAL A 177 5.85 -9.54 20.33
N TRP A 178 5.83 -8.22 20.56
CA TRP A 178 6.99 -7.35 20.33
C TRP A 178 8.20 -7.79 21.15
N LEU A 179 8.01 -8.07 22.44
CA LEU A 179 9.06 -8.60 23.31
C LEU A 179 9.54 -9.98 22.84
N GLY A 180 8.62 -10.85 22.42
CA GLY A 180 8.97 -12.17 21.91
C GLY A 180 9.81 -12.11 20.64
N ILE A 181 9.46 -11.26 19.66
CA ILE A 181 10.29 -11.03 18.47
C ILE A 181 11.67 -10.47 18.88
N LYS A 182 11.69 -9.47 19.77
CA LYS A 182 12.94 -8.83 20.24
C LYS A 182 13.88 -9.79 20.97
N TYR A 183 13.34 -10.79 21.68
CA TYR A 183 14.10 -11.78 22.43
C TYR A 183 14.13 -13.17 21.75
N HIS A 184 13.81 -13.24 20.45
CA HIS A 184 13.83 -14.48 19.64
C HIS A 184 12.98 -15.64 20.23
N LYS A 185 11.80 -15.30 20.76
CA LYS A 185 10.78 -16.23 21.29
C LYS A 185 9.49 -16.22 20.46
N GLU A 186 9.62 -16.14 19.13
CA GLU A 186 8.48 -15.98 18.21
C GLU A 186 7.44 -17.12 18.32
N ASN A 187 7.86 -18.37 18.52
CA ASN A 187 6.92 -19.48 18.68
C ASN A 187 6.00 -19.30 19.88
N LEU A 188 6.51 -18.74 20.99
CA LEU A 188 5.69 -18.45 22.16
C LEU A 188 4.71 -17.32 21.85
N SER A 189 5.17 -16.28 21.15
CA SER A 189 4.31 -15.18 20.68
C SER A 189 3.19 -15.68 19.77
N THR A 190 3.51 -16.56 18.81
CA THR A 190 2.51 -17.17 17.91
C THR A 190 1.44 -17.91 18.70
N ILE A 191 1.83 -18.75 19.66
CA ILE A 191 0.88 -19.48 20.51
C ILE A 191 0.02 -18.53 21.35
N LEU A 192 0.61 -17.45 21.88
CA LEU A 192 -0.14 -16.43 22.62
C LEU A 192 -1.21 -15.77 21.74
N VAL A 193 -0.88 -15.40 20.50
CA VAL A 193 -1.83 -14.81 19.55
C VAL A 193 -2.97 -15.77 19.22
N ILE A 194 -2.64 -17.03 18.93
CA ILE A 194 -3.65 -18.05 18.64
C ILE A 194 -4.57 -18.29 19.85
N LEU A 195 -4.02 -18.27 21.07
CA LEU A 195 -4.81 -18.38 22.29
C LEU A 195 -5.71 -17.15 22.50
N GLY A 196 -5.20 -15.95 22.23
CA GLY A 196 -5.96 -14.70 22.23
C GLY A 196 -7.17 -14.79 21.31
N LEU A 197 -6.97 -15.24 20.07
CA LEU A 197 -8.06 -15.47 19.11
C LEU A 197 -9.12 -16.46 19.60
N PHE A 198 -8.73 -17.55 20.28
CA PHE A 198 -9.70 -18.46 20.90
C PHE A 198 -10.50 -17.77 22.02
N VAL A 199 -9.83 -16.99 22.87
CA VAL A 199 -10.48 -16.24 23.96
C VAL A 199 -11.43 -15.19 23.39
N ALA A 200 -10.99 -14.40 22.40
CA ALA A 200 -11.80 -13.40 21.73
C ALA A 200 -13.03 -14.04 21.07
N SER A 201 -12.85 -15.14 20.33
CA SER A 201 -13.96 -15.88 19.71
C SER A 201 -15.00 -16.35 20.74
N ILE A 202 -14.56 -16.96 21.85
CA ILE A 202 -15.47 -17.44 22.90
C ILE A 202 -16.18 -16.27 23.57
N SER A 203 -15.46 -15.17 23.83
CA SER A 203 -16.01 -13.97 24.47
C SER A 203 -17.07 -13.32 23.59
N VAL A 204 -16.77 -13.10 22.31
CA VAL A 204 -17.72 -12.55 21.31
C VAL A 204 -18.97 -13.43 21.19
N LEU A 205 -18.81 -14.77 21.13
CA LEU A 205 -19.94 -15.70 21.08
C LEU A 205 -20.79 -15.62 22.36
N PHE A 206 -20.15 -15.58 23.52
CA PHE A 206 -20.83 -15.50 24.81
C PHE A 206 -21.59 -14.17 24.97
N ASP A 207 -20.94 -13.05 24.65
CA ASP A 207 -21.54 -11.72 24.72
C ASP A 207 -22.71 -11.58 23.74
N SER A 208 -22.57 -12.14 22.54
CA SER A 208 -23.66 -12.19 21.57
C SER A 208 -24.86 -12.98 22.09
N ILE A 209 -24.65 -14.15 22.70
CA ILE A 209 -25.74 -14.95 23.28
C ILE A 209 -26.40 -14.20 24.45
N THR A 210 -25.60 -13.65 25.36
CA THR A 210 -26.13 -12.95 26.54
C THR A 210 -26.88 -11.68 26.15
N HIS A 211 -26.42 -10.93 25.15
CA HIS A 211 -27.12 -9.75 24.65
C HIS A 211 -28.45 -10.07 23.98
N ILE A 212 -28.51 -11.17 23.20
CA ILE A 212 -29.78 -11.67 22.63
C ILE A 212 -30.76 -12.03 23.77
N LEU A 213 -30.29 -12.77 24.78
CA LEU A 213 -31.12 -13.17 25.92
C LEU A 213 -31.59 -11.96 26.74
N GLY A 214 -30.72 -10.97 26.99
CA GLY A 214 -31.08 -9.74 27.70
C GLY A 214 -32.10 -8.89 26.94
N THR A 215 -31.97 -8.83 25.61
CA THR A 215 -32.93 -8.11 24.76
C THR A 215 -34.29 -8.81 24.76
N LEU A 216 -34.32 -10.15 24.72
CA LEU A 216 -35.55 -10.93 24.85
C LEU A 216 -36.19 -10.79 26.24
N ALA A 217 -35.38 -10.61 27.29
CA ALA A 217 -35.84 -10.38 28.65
C ALA A 217 -36.28 -8.93 28.93
N GLY A 218 -36.09 -8.01 27.96
CA GLY A 218 -36.46 -6.59 28.09
C GLY A 218 -35.56 -5.80 29.04
N THR A 219 -34.35 -6.27 29.32
CA THR A 219 -33.40 -5.64 30.26
C THR A 219 -32.34 -4.78 29.57
N SER A 220 -32.38 -4.63 28.25
CA SER A 220 -31.39 -3.85 27.50
C SER A 220 -31.64 -2.35 27.66
N GLU A 221 -30.68 -1.63 28.23
CA GLU A 221 -30.73 -0.16 28.29
C GLU A 221 -30.34 0.45 26.94
N PRO A 222 -31.06 1.48 26.46
CA PRO A 222 -30.72 2.13 25.20
C PRO A 222 -29.39 2.89 25.29
N MET A 223 -28.53 2.71 24.29
CA MET A 223 -27.32 3.51 24.15
C MET A 223 -27.66 5.00 23.97
N THR A 224 -26.93 5.87 24.67
CA THR A 224 -27.24 7.32 24.70
C THR A 224 -26.62 8.11 23.55
N LEU A 225 -25.49 7.65 22.99
CA LEU A 225 -24.73 8.37 21.96
C LEU A 225 -24.30 7.46 20.78
N PRO A 226 -25.25 6.97 19.95
CA PRO A 226 -24.95 6.08 18.82
C PRO A 226 -23.95 6.66 17.81
N PHE A 227 -24.01 7.96 17.55
CA PHE A 227 -23.11 8.61 16.60
C PHE A 227 -21.66 8.65 17.06
N LEU A 228 -21.41 8.75 18.37
CA LEU A 228 -20.06 8.67 18.93
C LEU A 228 -19.48 7.28 18.70
N VAL A 229 -20.27 6.23 18.94
CA VAL A 229 -19.88 4.84 18.71
C VAL A 229 -19.54 4.61 17.23
N ILE A 230 -20.41 5.05 16.32
CA ILE A 230 -20.15 4.91 14.88
C ILE A 230 -18.85 5.61 14.46
N ALA A 231 -18.59 6.81 14.99
CA ALA A 231 -17.37 7.55 14.67
C ALA A 231 -16.09 6.87 15.19
N VAL A 232 -16.12 6.39 16.44
CA VAL A 232 -14.97 5.73 17.08
C VAL A 232 -14.69 4.38 16.43
N GLU A 233 -15.73 3.57 16.17
CA GLU A 233 -15.60 2.32 15.43
C GLU A 233 -15.13 2.55 14.00
N GLY A 234 -15.57 3.62 13.35
CA GLY A 234 -15.08 4.00 12.03
C GLY A 234 -13.57 4.25 12.02
N ILE A 235 -13.04 4.93 13.04
CA ILE A 235 -11.59 5.15 13.21
C ILE A 235 -10.90 3.81 13.49
N ALA A 236 -11.46 2.98 14.37
CA ALA A 236 -10.90 1.67 14.72
C ALA A 236 -10.83 0.73 13.52
N ILE A 237 -11.87 0.68 12.69
CA ILE A 237 -11.89 -0.11 11.45
C ILE A 237 -10.80 0.36 10.48
N LEU A 238 -10.61 1.68 10.32
CA LEU A 238 -9.55 2.19 9.45
C LEU A 238 -8.16 1.81 9.96
N ALA A 239 -7.95 1.86 11.27
CA ALA A 239 -6.70 1.43 11.91
C ALA A 239 -6.50 -0.09 11.77
N ALA A 240 -7.54 -0.90 11.98
CA ALA A 240 -7.51 -2.36 11.84
C ALA A 240 -7.27 -2.79 10.38
N VAL A 241 -7.87 -2.09 9.42
CA VAL A 241 -7.55 -2.23 7.98
C VAL A 241 -6.05 -1.99 7.78
N PHE A 242 -5.53 -0.84 8.21
CA PHE A 242 -4.11 -0.54 8.08
C PHE A 242 -3.21 -1.62 8.70
N LEU A 243 -3.49 -2.04 9.93
CA LEU A 243 -2.75 -3.10 10.63
C LEU A 243 -2.80 -4.43 9.89
N PHE A 244 -3.99 -4.84 9.41
CA PHE A 244 -4.13 -6.05 8.61
C PHE A 244 -3.19 -6.05 7.41
N TYR A 245 -3.20 -4.99 6.59
CA TYR A 245 -2.32 -4.88 5.42
C TYR A 245 -0.84 -4.85 5.81
N TYR A 246 -0.48 -4.06 6.82
CA TYR A 246 0.90 -3.87 7.26
C TYR A 246 1.52 -5.13 7.88
N GLN A 247 0.83 -5.74 8.84
CA GLN A 247 1.27 -6.97 9.52
C GLN A 247 1.31 -8.15 8.55
N ARG A 248 0.30 -8.28 7.66
CA ARG A 248 0.26 -9.33 6.65
C ARG A 248 1.43 -9.22 5.69
N PHE A 249 1.74 -8.00 5.26
CA PHE A 249 2.87 -7.74 4.38
C PHE A 249 4.18 -8.17 5.03
N VAL A 250 4.51 -7.59 6.19
CA VAL A 250 5.78 -7.86 6.85
C VAL A 250 5.87 -9.33 7.28
N GLY A 251 4.78 -9.90 7.81
CA GLY A 251 4.73 -11.30 8.20
C GLY A 251 5.01 -12.26 7.04
N LYS A 252 4.55 -11.96 5.83
CA LYS A 252 4.89 -12.77 4.65
C LYS A 252 6.32 -12.57 4.19
N VAL A 253 6.78 -11.32 4.04
CA VAL A 253 8.15 -11.03 3.59
C VAL A 253 9.20 -11.60 4.54
N SER A 254 8.91 -11.59 5.85
CA SER A 254 9.81 -12.10 6.87
C SER A 254 9.55 -13.55 7.27
N ASN A 255 8.61 -14.25 6.62
CA ASN A 255 8.16 -15.59 6.98
C ASN A 255 7.80 -15.75 8.49
N SER A 256 7.16 -14.74 9.09
CA SER A 256 6.80 -14.72 10.50
C SER A 256 5.32 -15.06 10.70
N LEU A 257 5.06 -16.32 11.10
CA LEU A 257 3.72 -16.78 11.47
C LEU A 257 3.10 -15.95 12.61
N THR A 258 3.93 -15.37 13.48
CA THR A 258 3.46 -14.47 14.54
C THR A 258 2.75 -13.25 13.97
N LEU A 259 3.36 -12.58 12.99
CA LEU A 259 2.78 -11.37 12.37
C LEU A 259 1.62 -11.72 11.42
N ILE A 260 1.70 -12.87 10.75
CA ILE A 260 0.58 -13.43 9.98
C ILE A 260 -0.62 -13.62 10.90
N SER A 261 -0.41 -14.19 12.10
CA SER A 261 -1.47 -14.38 13.10
C SER A 261 -2.03 -13.05 13.59
N GLN A 262 -1.19 -12.05 13.92
CA GLN A 262 -1.65 -10.72 14.31
C GLN A 262 -2.46 -10.03 13.21
N SER A 263 -2.11 -10.25 11.95
CA SER A 263 -2.90 -9.71 10.83
C SER A 263 -4.27 -10.37 10.71
N VAL A 264 -4.39 -11.68 11.00
CA VAL A 264 -5.71 -12.34 11.07
C VAL A 264 -6.55 -11.74 12.19
N ASP A 265 -5.93 -11.46 13.33
CA ASP A 265 -6.59 -10.79 14.45
C ASP A 265 -7.07 -9.37 14.10
N SER A 266 -6.22 -8.54 13.50
CA SER A 266 -6.61 -7.23 12.99
C SER A 266 -7.74 -7.30 11.95
N LYS A 267 -7.76 -8.32 11.08
CA LYS A 267 -8.87 -8.58 10.15
C LYS A 267 -10.17 -8.87 10.91
N ASN A 268 -10.12 -9.59 12.03
CA ASN A 268 -11.28 -9.89 12.85
C ASN A 268 -11.86 -8.62 13.51
N HIS A 269 -11.02 -7.68 13.96
CA HIS A 269 -11.50 -6.39 14.47
C HIS A 269 -12.23 -5.53 13.42
N ILE A 270 -11.91 -5.67 12.13
CA ILE A 270 -12.69 -5.03 11.05
C ILE A 270 -14.14 -5.55 11.08
N PHE A 271 -14.32 -6.87 11.21
CA PHE A 271 -15.65 -7.50 11.24
C PHE A 271 -16.40 -7.21 12.55
N ILE A 272 -15.71 -7.26 13.68
CA ILE A 272 -16.28 -6.90 15.00
C ILE A 272 -16.75 -5.45 14.98
N GLY A 273 -15.88 -4.49 14.65
CA GLY A 273 -16.24 -3.08 14.60
C GLY A 273 -17.36 -2.78 13.59
N THR A 274 -17.36 -3.46 12.44
CA THR A 274 -18.47 -3.35 11.46
C THR A 274 -19.79 -3.85 12.05
N SER A 275 -19.76 -4.96 12.80
CA SER A 275 -20.93 -5.47 13.53
C SER A 275 -21.47 -4.45 14.53
N VAL A 276 -20.57 -3.82 15.32
CA VAL A 276 -20.93 -2.78 16.29
C VAL A 276 -21.55 -1.56 15.61
N ILE A 277 -20.99 -1.09 14.48
CA ILE A 277 -21.58 0.00 13.69
C ILE A 277 -22.98 -0.36 13.20
N ILE A 278 -23.16 -1.57 12.66
CA ILE A 278 -24.47 -2.02 12.19
C ILE A 278 -25.45 -2.05 13.37
N GLY A 279 -25.07 -2.61 14.51
CA GLY A 279 -25.86 -2.58 15.74
C GLY A 279 -26.28 -1.17 16.15
N ALA A 280 -25.32 -0.25 16.20
CA ALA A 280 -25.56 1.15 16.54
C ALA A 280 -26.57 1.80 15.57
N ILE A 281 -26.46 1.53 14.27
CA ILE A 281 -27.42 2.03 13.26
C ILE A 281 -28.82 1.47 13.53
N PHE A 282 -28.95 0.16 13.76
CA PHE A 282 -30.26 -0.47 14.03
C PHE A 282 -30.85 -0.03 15.38
N ALA A 283 -30.03 0.23 16.38
CA ALA A 283 -30.45 0.75 17.67
C ALA A 283 -31.08 2.15 17.57
N ILE A 284 -30.63 2.99 16.61
CA ILE A 284 -31.29 4.28 16.30
C ILE A 284 -32.75 4.06 15.89
N TYR A 285 -33.06 2.95 15.22
CA TYR A 285 -34.42 2.59 14.78
C TYR A 285 -35.17 1.71 15.80
N GLY A 286 -34.64 1.54 17.02
CA GLY A 286 -35.28 0.77 18.09
C GLY A 286 -35.09 -0.74 17.99
N VAL A 287 -34.13 -1.22 17.19
CA VAL A 287 -33.81 -2.65 17.06
C VAL A 287 -32.45 -2.93 17.71
N TYR A 288 -32.44 -3.62 18.85
CA TYR A 288 -31.27 -3.71 19.72
C TYR A 288 -30.52 -5.06 19.70
N PHE A 289 -30.89 -6.02 18.85
CA PHE A 289 -30.27 -7.36 18.86
C PHE A 289 -29.43 -7.68 17.62
N VAL A 290 -29.36 -6.77 16.65
CA VAL A 290 -28.79 -7.06 15.31
C VAL A 290 -27.27 -7.26 15.37
N ASP A 291 -26.56 -6.44 16.13
CA ASP A 291 -25.13 -6.62 16.41
C ASP A 291 -24.82 -7.97 17.03
N ALA A 292 -25.63 -8.42 17.99
CA ALA A 292 -25.41 -9.69 18.66
C ALA A 292 -25.62 -10.87 17.71
N VAL A 293 -26.61 -10.80 16.81
CA VAL A 293 -26.78 -11.84 15.78
C VAL A 293 -25.59 -11.88 14.83
N ILE A 294 -25.11 -10.71 14.36
CA ILE A 294 -23.92 -10.64 13.51
C ILE A 294 -22.68 -11.13 14.26
N GLY A 295 -22.55 -10.78 15.54
CA GLY A 295 -21.49 -11.20 16.46
C GLY A 295 -21.39 -12.72 16.58
N LEU A 296 -22.50 -13.46 16.55
CA LEU A 296 -22.45 -14.93 16.49
C LEU A 296 -21.72 -15.46 15.26
N PHE A 297 -22.02 -14.89 14.08
CA PHE A 297 -21.36 -15.29 12.85
C PHE A 297 -19.88 -14.89 12.83
N VAL A 298 -19.57 -13.68 13.32
CA VAL A 298 -18.19 -13.19 13.44
C VAL A 298 -17.39 -14.07 14.40
N GLY A 299 -17.89 -14.33 15.61
CA GLY A 299 -17.24 -15.18 16.60
C GLY A 299 -16.96 -16.59 16.11
N ALA A 300 -17.88 -17.20 15.36
CA ALA A 300 -17.66 -18.49 14.70
C ALA A 300 -16.58 -18.43 13.59
N GLY A 301 -16.51 -17.32 12.85
CA GLY A 301 -15.44 -17.05 11.89
C GLY A 301 -14.06 -16.95 12.56
N ILE A 302 -13.95 -16.19 13.66
CA ILE A 302 -12.72 -16.07 14.45
C ILE A 302 -12.26 -17.44 14.95
N PHE A 303 -13.20 -18.28 15.43
CA PHE A 303 -12.87 -19.64 15.87
C PHE A 303 -12.25 -20.47 14.75
N ARG A 304 -12.84 -20.41 13.55
CA ARG A 304 -12.35 -21.12 12.37
C ARG A 304 -10.93 -20.68 12.02
N ASP A 305 -10.68 -19.38 12.04
CA ASP A 305 -9.37 -18.80 11.75
C ASP A 305 -8.32 -19.20 12.80
N ALA A 306 -8.67 -19.18 14.09
CA ALA A 306 -7.80 -19.65 15.17
C ALA A 306 -7.41 -21.13 15.02
N VAL A 307 -8.36 -21.99 14.60
CA VAL A 307 -8.10 -23.40 14.32
C VAL A 307 -7.18 -23.57 13.09
N GLY A 308 -7.32 -22.73 12.07
CA GLY A 308 -6.43 -22.70 10.90
C GLY A 308 -4.99 -22.41 11.31
N LEU A 309 -4.78 -21.27 11.97
CA LEU A 309 -3.47 -20.84 12.47
C LEU A 309 -2.84 -21.85 13.44
N LEU A 310 -3.63 -22.52 14.27
CA LEU A 310 -3.14 -23.58 15.16
C LEU A 310 -2.56 -24.76 14.37
N ARG A 311 -3.18 -25.12 13.23
CA ARG A 311 -2.69 -26.22 12.39
C ARG A 311 -1.34 -25.87 11.77
N GLU A 312 -1.21 -24.65 11.28
CA GLU A 312 0.06 -24.11 10.75
C GLU A 312 1.13 -24.07 11.83
N ALA A 313 0.84 -23.51 13.01
CA ALA A 313 1.79 -23.47 14.11
C ALA A 313 2.30 -24.87 14.51
N ILE A 314 1.44 -25.88 14.47
CA ILE A 314 1.81 -27.28 14.73
C ILE A 314 2.69 -27.84 13.60
N SER A 315 2.42 -27.49 12.35
CA SER A 315 3.14 -28.00 11.19
C SER A 315 4.50 -27.29 11.02
N ALA A 316 4.58 -25.97 11.21
CA ALA A 316 5.83 -25.22 11.39
C ALA A 316 6.73 -25.84 12.48
N GLN A 317 6.16 -26.25 13.62
CA GLN A 317 6.92 -26.89 14.70
C GLN A 317 7.48 -28.28 14.31
N LYS A 318 6.83 -28.97 13.37
CA LYS A 318 7.32 -30.26 12.84
C LYS A 318 8.42 -30.09 11.80
N GLY A 319 8.74 -28.86 11.40
CA GLY A 319 9.77 -28.57 10.39
C GLY A 319 9.28 -28.80 8.96
N GLU A 320 7.97 -28.80 8.73
CA GLU A 320 7.41 -28.77 7.39
C GLU A 320 7.69 -27.38 6.79
N GLU A 321 8.23 -27.30 5.56
CA GLU A 321 8.40 -26.03 4.86
C GLU A 321 7.01 -25.49 4.50
N GLU A 322 6.53 -24.54 5.30
CA GLU A 322 5.24 -23.90 5.06
C GLU A 322 5.39 -22.70 4.14
N ASP A 323 4.84 -22.81 2.94
CA ASP A 323 4.58 -21.66 2.09
C ASP A 323 3.25 -21.01 2.49
N TYR A 324 3.30 -20.07 3.44
CA TYR A 324 2.12 -19.27 3.83
C TYR A 324 1.54 -18.44 2.66
N SER A 325 2.21 -18.37 1.51
CA SER A 325 1.75 -17.62 0.34
C SER A 325 0.45 -18.15 -0.26
N GLN A 326 0.20 -19.46 -0.17
CA GLN A 326 -1.00 -20.07 -0.76
C GLN A 326 -2.26 -19.79 0.07
N GLU A 327 -2.15 -19.86 1.39
CA GLU A 327 -3.28 -19.69 2.31
C GLU A 327 -3.53 -18.22 2.67
N TYR A 328 -2.46 -17.41 2.75
CA TYR A 328 -2.52 -16.00 3.11
C TYR A 328 -1.96 -15.10 2.03
N LYS A 329 -2.72 -14.95 0.94
CA LYS A 329 -2.41 -14.00 -0.13
C LYS A 329 -2.08 -12.61 0.43
N LEU A 330 -1.08 -11.97 -0.16
CA LEU A 330 -0.75 -10.59 0.16
C LEU A 330 -1.92 -9.70 -0.29
N PRO A 331 -2.55 -8.95 0.62
CA PRO A 331 -3.60 -8.04 0.25
C PRO A 331 -2.99 -6.95 -0.66
N LEU A 332 -3.52 -6.80 -1.88
CA LEU A 332 -2.98 -5.99 -3.00
C LEU A 332 -1.89 -6.65 -3.87
N GLU A 333 -1.48 -7.89 -3.62
CA GLU A 333 -0.55 -8.62 -4.50
C GLU A 333 -1.05 -8.69 -5.95
N GLU A 334 -2.31 -9.08 -6.12
CA GLU A 334 -3.00 -9.06 -7.42
C GLU A 334 -3.00 -7.65 -8.02
N CYS A 335 -3.08 -6.61 -7.20
CA CYS A 335 -3.03 -5.24 -7.68
C CYS A 335 -1.60 -4.82 -8.05
N TRP A 336 -0.56 -5.27 -7.35
CA TRP A 336 0.83 -4.98 -7.71
C TRP A 336 1.20 -5.65 -9.02
N GLU A 337 0.82 -6.92 -9.20
CA GLU A 337 0.99 -7.64 -10.46
C GLU A 337 0.22 -6.95 -11.59
N GLU A 338 -1.04 -6.58 -11.36
CA GLU A 338 -1.83 -5.84 -12.35
C GLU A 338 -1.19 -4.47 -12.69
N ASN A 339 -0.68 -3.75 -11.69
CA ASN A 339 0.00 -2.47 -11.90
C ASN A 339 1.32 -2.62 -12.66
N LYS A 340 2.07 -3.70 -12.44
CA LYS A 340 3.28 -4.04 -13.22
C LYS A 340 2.92 -4.26 -14.69
N LEU A 341 1.83 -4.98 -14.97
CA LEU A 341 1.32 -5.15 -16.34
C LEU A 341 0.83 -3.83 -16.94
N MET A 342 0.17 -2.96 -16.15
CA MET A 342 -0.20 -1.62 -16.59
C MET A 342 1.02 -0.76 -16.93
N ALA A 343 2.10 -0.86 -16.15
CA ALA A 343 3.35 -0.17 -16.43
C ALA A 343 3.94 -0.58 -17.79
N PHE A 344 3.95 -1.88 -18.07
CA PHE A 344 4.38 -2.41 -19.36
C PHE A 344 3.50 -1.91 -20.51
N ARG A 345 2.17 -1.90 -20.32
CA ARG A 345 1.21 -1.39 -21.31
C ARG A 345 1.39 0.10 -21.61
N ASN A 346 1.60 0.92 -20.58
CA ASN A 346 1.89 2.34 -20.73
C ASN A 346 3.20 2.55 -21.49
N TRP A 347 4.22 1.73 -21.20
CA TRP A 347 5.48 1.75 -21.93
C TRP A 347 5.32 1.36 -23.40
N ILE A 348 4.51 0.34 -23.72
CA ILE A 348 4.21 -0.04 -25.12
C ILE A 348 3.60 1.15 -25.87
N LEU A 349 2.59 1.80 -25.30
CA LEU A 349 1.97 2.97 -25.92
C LEU A 349 2.99 4.09 -26.12
N TYR A 350 3.84 4.35 -25.13
CA TYR A 350 4.91 5.34 -25.24
C TYR A 350 5.92 5.00 -26.34
N ALA A 351 6.38 3.74 -26.40
CA ALA A 351 7.36 3.29 -27.39
C ALA A 351 6.83 3.42 -28.82
N ILE A 352 5.55 3.11 -29.05
CA ILE A 352 4.91 3.31 -30.36
C ILE A 352 4.77 4.80 -30.68
N TRP A 353 4.42 5.62 -29.68
CA TRP A 353 4.13 7.05 -29.88
C TRP A 353 5.39 7.93 -30.01
N ALA A 354 6.45 7.65 -29.26
CA ALA A 354 7.64 8.49 -29.16
C ALA A 354 8.88 7.88 -29.83
N GLU A 355 9.09 6.57 -29.71
CA GLU A 355 10.21 5.86 -30.37
C GLU A 355 9.83 5.38 -31.79
N GLU A 356 8.56 5.56 -32.21
CA GLU A 356 8.01 5.08 -33.49
C GLU A 356 8.23 3.58 -33.74
N LEU A 357 8.31 2.77 -32.66
CA LEU A 357 8.46 1.32 -32.76
C LEU A 357 7.14 0.67 -33.16
N LYS A 358 7.16 -0.16 -34.20
CA LYS A 358 5.91 -0.68 -34.78
C LYS A 358 5.80 -2.19 -34.72
N THR A 359 6.91 -2.91 -34.70
CA THR A 359 6.87 -4.37 -34.77
C THR A 359 7.00 -4.99 -33.37
N GLN A 360 6.47 -6.21 -33.20
CA GLN A 360 6.60 -6.95 -31.94
C GLN A 360 8.07 -7.07 -31.47
N PRO A 361 9.06 -7.46 -32.31
CA PRO A 361 10.45 -7.56 -31.86
C PRO A 361 11.04 -6.24 -31.35
N GLU A 362 10.71 -5.12 -31.99
CA GLU A 362 11.15 -3.78 -31.58
C GLU A 362 10.56 -3.40 -30.22
N ILE A 363 9.25 -3.58 -30.04
CA ILE A 363 8.55 -3.26 -28.80
C ILE A 363 9.07 -4.14 -27.65
N VAL A 364 9.25 -5.44 -27.89
CA VAL A 364 9.81 -6.38 -26.89
C VAL A 364 11.24 -5.99 -26.52
N ALA A 365 12.08 -5.57 -27.47
CA ALA A 365 13.43 -5.09 -27.18
C ALA A 365 13.41 -3.81 -26.33
N SER A 366 12.49 -2.87 -26.60
CA SER A 366 12.31 -1.67 -25.77
C SER A 366 11.85 -2.02 -24.36
N LEU A 367 10.89 -2.93 -24.18
CA LEU A 367 10.45 -3.41 -22.86
C LEU A 367 11.59 -4.07 -22.08
N LYS A 368 12.36 -4.97 -22.72
CA LYS A 368 13.53 -5.64 -22.10
C LYS A 368 14.59 -4.63 -21.65
N ARG A 369 14.81 -3.55 -22.41
CA ARG A 369 15.73 -2.45 -22.05
C ARG A 369 15.18 -1.64 -20.88
N ALA A 370 13.92 -1.23 -20.95
CA ALA A 370 13.32 -0.28 -20.03
C ALA A 370 13.05 -0.87 -18.65
N PHE A 371 12.64 -2.14 -18.59
CA PHE A 371 12.38 -2.88 -17.35
C PHE A 371 13.49 -3.87 -17.01
N HIS A 372 14.70 -3.65 -17.54
CA HIS A 372 15.87 -4.42 -17.15
C HIS A 372 16.14 -4.24 -15.64
N PRO A 373 16.48 -5.29 -14.87
CA PRO A 373 16.72 -5.17 -13.43
C PRO A 373 17.82 -4.16 -13.05
N ASP A 374 18.81 -3.98 -13.93
CA ASP A 374 19.90 -3.01 -13.74
C ASP A 374 19.55 -1.57 -14.14
N ASN A 375 18.36 -1.32 -14.71
CA ASN A 375 17.98 0.03 -15.11
C ASN A 375 17.69 0.90 -13.87
N TYR A 376 18.49 1.96 -13.70
CA TYR A 376 18.31 2.86 -12.57
C TYR A 376 17.13 3.81 -12.79
N ILE A 377 16.13 3.69 -11.93
CA ILE A 377 14.99 4.61 -11.86
C ILE A 377 15.09 5.32 -10.50
N PRO A 378 15.39 6.64 -10.48
CA PRO A 378 15.58 7.35 -9.23
C PRO A 378 14.41 7.14 -8.26
N VAL A 379 14.74 7.05 -6.97
CA VAL A 379 13.81 6.75 -5.87
C VAL A 379 13.34 5.29 -5.85
N LEU A 380 12.80 4.75 -6.96
CA LEU A 380 12.34 3.36 -6.99
C LEU A 380 13.49 2.38 -6.80
N SER A 381 14.63 2.64 -7.44
CA SER A 381 15.84 1.82 -7.25
C SER A 381 16.38 1.91 -5.83
N GLU A 382 16.26 3.06 -5.16
CA GLU A 382 16.69 3.20 -3.76
C GLU A 382 15.77 2.44 -2.78
N LEU A 383 14.50 2.26 -3.16
CA LEU A 383 13.48 1.53 -2.38
C LEU A 383 13.36 0.04 -2.77
N ASN A 384 14.19 -0.45 -3.69
CA ASN A 384 14.07 -1.77 -4.32
C ASN A 384 12.68 -2.04 -4.94
N ALA A 385 12.00 -0.98 -5.38
CA ALA A 385 10.64 -0.99 -5.94
C ALA A 385 10.63 -1.04 -7.48
N THR A 386 11.73 -1.50 -8.09
CA THR A 386 11.86 -1.73 -9.54
C THR A 386 11.56 -3.20 -9.89
N CYS A 387 11.51 -3.52 -11.18
CA CYS A 387 11.41 -4.92 -11.62
C CYS A 387 12.74 -5.64 -11.31
N ASN A 388 12.76 -6.49 -10.29
CA ASN A 388 13.98 -7.17 -9.84
C ASN A 388 14.24 -8.50 -10.58
N GLU A 389 13.23 -9.03 -11.27
CA GLU A 389 13.30 -10.25 -12.08
C GLU A 389 13.08 -9.96 -13.57
N TYR A 390 13.63 -10.82 -14.43
CA TYR A 390 13.37 -10.79 -15.86
C TYR A 390 11.94 -11.24 -16.16
N TYR A 391 11.19 -10.40 -16.87
CA TYR A 391 9.87 -10.74 -17.37
C TYR A 391 9.94 -11.31 -18.78
N ASP A 392 9.20 -12.40 -19.06
CA ASP A 392 9.11 -13.00 -20.39
C ASP A 392 8.15 -12.18 -21.29
N PHE A 393 8.64 -11.01 -21.72
CA PHE A 393 7.89 -10.12 -22.62
C PHE A 393 7.54 -10.76 -23.97
N GLU A 394 8.30 -11.76 -24.40
CA GLU A 394 8.12 -12.41 -25.69
C GLU A 394 7.01 -13.45 -25.62
N GLY A 395 7.07 -14.35 -24.63
CA GLY A 395 6.02 -15.35 -24.39
C GLY A 395 4.70 -14.76 -23.88
N GLN A 396 4.73 -13.60 -23.21
CA GLN A 396 3.55 -12.93 -22.67
C GLN A 396 3.09 -11.69 -23.46
N PHE A 397 3.64 -11.46 -24.66
CA PHE A 397 3.34 -10.26 -25.45
C PHE A 397 1.82 -10.06 -25.71
N GLU A 398 1.10 -11.14 -26.05
CA GLU A 398 -0.34 -11.09 -26.32
C GLU A 398 -1.16 -10.66 -25.09
N ILE A 399 -0.73 -11.05 -23.88
CA ILE A 399 -1.38 -10.65 -22.61
C ILE A 399 -1.24 -9.13 -22.37
N LEU A 400 -0.14 -8.55 -22.85
CA LEU A 400 0.11 -7.11 -22.75
C LEU A 400 -0.67 -6.33 -23.81
N ILE A 401 -0.67 -6.80 -25.06
CA ILE A 401 -1.29 -6.11 -26.20
C ILE A 401 -2.81 -6.23 -26.22
N HIS A 402 -3.38 -7.38 -25.84
CA HIS A 402 -4.83 -7.62 -25.97
C HIS A 402 -5.69 -6.52 -25.33
N PRO A 403 -5.46 -6.10 -24.07
CA PRO A 403 -6.27 -5.03 -23.47
C PRO A 403 -6.11 -3.67 -24.16
N LEU A 404 -4.94 -3.39 -24.75
CA LEU A 404 -4.71 -2.15 -25.50
C LEU A 404 -5.53 -2.14 -26.80
N LYS A 405 -5.67 -3.30 -27.47
CA LYS A 405 -6.54 -3.48 -28.63
C LYS A 405 -8.03 -3.42 -28.26
N GLU A 406 -8.42 -4.13 -27.20
CA GLU A 406 -9.80 -4.18 -26.70
C GLU A 406 -10.34 -2.80 -26.33
N HIS A 407 -9.48 -1.96 -25.71
CA HIS A 407 -9.82 -0.58 -25.36
C HIS A 407 -9.59 0.41 -26.50
N GLU A 408 -9.23 -0.05 -27.70
CA GLU A 408 -8.96 0.75 -28.90
C GLU A 408 -7.87 1.81 -28.68
N LEU A 409 -6.88 1.53 -27.82
CA LEU A 409 -5.75 2.43 -27.58
C LEU A 409 -4.68 2.30 -28.67
N LEU A 410 -4.62 1.14 -29.30
CA LEU A 410 -3.82 0.89 -30.50
C LEU A 410 -4.57 -0.05 -31.43
N ILE A 411 -4.12 -0.11 -32.68
CA ILE A 411 -4.57 -1.07 -33.69
C ILE A 411 -3.37 -1.84 -34.23
N GLU A 412 -3.64 -3.00 -34.80
CA GLU A 412 -2.65 -3.83 -35.47
C GLU A 412 -2.96 -3.85 -36.97
N GLU A 413 -2.01 -3.37 -37.77
CA GLU A 413 -2.06 -3.31 -39.23
C GLU A 413 -0.89 -4.12 -39.78
N ILE A 414 -1.14 -5.29 -40.39
CA ILE A 414 -0.13 -6.15 -41.04
C ILE A 414 1.23 -6.17 -40.30
N GLU A 415 1.29 -6.84 -39.16
CA GLU A 415 2.50 -6.98 -38.32
C GLU A 415 3.07 -5.66 -37.75
N GLU A 416 2.41 -4.52 -37.96
CA GLU A 416 2.71 -3.23 -37.34
C GLU A 416 1.64 -2.82 -36.33
N TYR A 417 2.05 -2.20 -35.22
CA TYR A 417 1.18 -1.62 -34.21
C TYR A 417 1.16 -0.10 -34.36
N VAL A 418 -0.03 0.48 -34.40
CA VAL A 418 -0.23 1.93 -34.55
C VAL A 418 -1.09 2.45 -33.41
N ILE A 419 -0.65 3.52 -32.76
CA ILE A 419 -1.42 4.17 -31.70
C ILE A 419 -2.64 4.89 -32.29
N THR A 420 -3.79 4.75 -31.65
CA THR A 420 -5.01 5.46 -32.08
C THR A 420 -5.05 6.88 -31.50
N GLU A 421 -5.98 7.72 -31.99
CA GLU A 421 -6.24 9.03 -31.37
C GLU A 421 -6.62 8.89 -29.87
N LYS A 422 -7.35 7.81 -29.53
CA LYS A 422 -7.76 7.49 -28.15
C LYS A 422 -6.55 7.09 -27.31
N GLY A 423 -5.64 6.30 -27.85
CA GLY A 423 -4.35 5.98 -27.22
C GLY A 423 -3.50 7.21 -26.97
N GLY A 424 -3.39 8.10 -27.96
CA GLY A 424 -2.67 9.38 -27.81
C GLY A 424 -3.28 10.27 -26.73
N LYS A 425 -4.62 10.35 -26.64
CA LYS A 425 -5.32 11.06 -25.55
C LYS A 425 -5.08 10.40 -24.19
N HIS A 426 -5.05 9.06 -24.13
CA HIS A 426 -4.76 8.32 -22.91
C HIS A 426 -3.34 8.63 -22.40
N LEU A 427 -2.33 8.56 -23.26
CA LEU A 427 -0.95 8.94 -22.93
C LEU A 427 -0.86 10.40 -22.48
N LYS A 428 -1.54 11.31 -23.18
CA LYS A 428 -1.55 12.72 -22.77
C LYS A 428 -2.17 12.92 -21.39
N ALA A 429 -3.29 12.26 -21.09
CA ALA A 429 -3.92 12.30 -19.77
C ALA A 429 -3.01 11.68 -18.70
N PHE A 430 -2.31 10.59 -19.03
CA PHE A 430 -1.30 9.98 -18.18
C PHE A 430 -0.16 10.97 -17.88
N PHE A 431 0.34 11.68 -18.90
CA PHE A 431 1.33 12.74 -18.74
C PHE A 431 0.80 13.97 -18.00
N ASP A 432 -0.48 14.31 -18.08
CA ASP A 432 -1.02 15.48 -17.38
C ASP A 432 -1.15 15.25 -15.86
N ASN A 433 -1.25 13.98 -15.41
CA ASN A 433 -1.21 13.63 -13.97
C ASN A 433 0.11 13.97 -13.28
N PHE A 434 1.17 14.20 -14.06
CA PHE A 434 2.54 14.53 -13.65
C PHE A 434 2.70 15.83 -12.87
N ARG A 435 1.74 16.76 -12.97
CA ARG A 435 1.88 18.15 -12.49
C ARG A 435 2.03 18.32 -10.98
N TYR A 436 2.10 17.27 -10.15
CA TYR A 436 2.01 17.42 -8.70
C TYR A 436 2.97 16.54 -7.88
N TYR A 437 4.04 16.00 -8.47
CA TYR A 437 4.71 14.89 -7.81
C TYR A 437 5.93 15.29 -6.91
N ASP A 438 5.74 15.13 -5.60
CA ASP A 438 6.79 15.03 -4.58
C ASP A 438 6.56 13.74 -3.78
N ILE A 439 7.62 13.02 -3.43
CA ILE A 439 7.50 11.73 -2.74
C ILE A 439 7.52 11.98 -1.24
N HIS A 440 6.37 11.79 -0.60
CA HIS A 440 6.26 11.95 0.85
C HIS A 440 6.81 10.74 1.59
N TYR A 441 6.88 10.84 2.92
CA TYR A 441 7.33 9.73 3.77
C TYR A 441 6.46 8.48 3.64
N SER A 442 5.15 8.70 3.68
CA SER A 442 4.12 7.68 3.51
C SER A 442 4.14 7.02 2.11
N ASP A 443 4.48 7.77 1.05
CA ASP A 443 4.66 7.20 -0.30
C ASP A 443 5.83 6.22 -0.36
N ARG A 444 6.92 6.50 0.35
CA ARG A 444 8.09 5.61 0.41
C ARG A 444 7.75 4.28 1.06
N ILE A 445 6.93 4.27 2.10
CA ILE A 445 6.47 3.05 2.75
C ILE A 445 5.65 2.23 1.75
N LEU A 446 4.69 2.85 1.04
CA LEU A 446 3.87 2.15 0.05
C LEU A 446 4.67 1.60 -1.14
N LEU A 447 5.70 2.32 -1.58
CA LEU A 447 6.62 1.85 -2.63
C LEU A 447 7.55 0.74 -2.11
N ALA A 448 8.04 0.83 -0.88
CA ALA A 448 8.84 -0.23 -0.28
C ALA A 448 8.02 -1.53 -0.07
N MET A 449 6.69 -1.43 0.02
CA MET A 449 5.82 -2.60 0.05
C MET A 449 5.74 -3.35 -1.29
N THR A 450 6.16 -2.76 -2.42
CA THR A 450 6.19 -3.47 -3.72
C THR A 450 7.50 -4.16 -4.04
N GLN A 451 8.38 -4.30 -3.04
CA GLN A 451 9.56 -5.13 -3.21
C GLN A 451 9.13 -6.54 -3.63
N ASP A 452 9.61 -6.98 -4.79
CA ASP A 452 9.36 -8.33 -5.30
C ASP A 452 9.86 -9.33 -4.25
N THR A 453 8.92 -10.02 -3.58
CA THR A 453 9.19 -10.80 -2.36
C THR A 453 9.81 -12.16 -2.67
N LYS A 454 10.03 -12.50 -3.93
CA LYS A 454 10.78 -13.68 -4.33
C LYS A 454 12.27 -13.41 -4.20
N LYS A 455 12.81 -13.70 -3.01
CA LYS A 455 14.26 -13.83 -2.79
C LYS A 455 14.59 -15.21 -2.27
#